data_AF-A0A950AK98-F1
#
_entry.id   AF-A0A950AK98-F1
#
_cell.length_a   1.000
_cell.length_b   1.000
_cell.length_c   1.000
_cell.angle_alpha   90.00
_cell.angle_beta   90.00
_cell.angle_gamma   90.00
#
_symmetry.space_group_name_H-M   'P 1'
#
loop_
_entity.id
_entity.type
_entity.pdbx_description
1 polymer ?
#
loop_
_entity_poly.entity_id
_entity_poly.type
_entity_poly.pdbx_seq_one_letter_code
_entity_poly.pdbx_strand_id
1 'polypeptide(L)'
;MLDVLHLIPTLDRSGAEKQLVLLARGLPRDRFRVAVATLTRLGPLAADLRAAGIPVTPLGKRFKFDPIALARLVGLLRARRCDVLQTWLFAADTYGRVAARLAGVPVVVTAEMAVDLWKGRAERALDRRLAATTDRVVGNSGA
;
A
#
# COMPACT_ATOMS: atom_id res chain seq x y z
N MET A 1 18.50 9.16 0.75
CA MET A 1 17.06 9.39 0.46
C MET A 1 16.41 8.03 0.32
N LEU A 2 15.37 7.75 1.11
CA LEU A 2 14.65 6.47 1.09
C LEU A 2 13.50 6.51 0.07
N ASP A 3 13.33 5.46 -0.71
CA ASP A 3 12.18 5.29 -1.62
C ASP A 3 11.02 4.63 -0.88
N VAL A 4 9.89 5.34 -0.80
CA VAL A 4 8.67 4.89 -0.11
C VAL A 4 7.56 4.75 -1.12
N LEU A 5 6.99 3.55 -1.22
CA LEU A 5 5.79 3.29 -2.01
C LEU A 5 4.60 3.06 -1.08
N HIS A 6 3.55 3.86 -1.23
CA HIS A 6 2.26 3.57 -0.61
C HIS A 6 1.39 2.74 -1.57
N LEU A 7 0.84 1.63 -1.11
CA LEU A 7 -0.07 0.78 -1.89
C LEU A 7 -1.47 0.79 -1.26
N ILE A 8 -2.47 1.09 -2.09
CA ILE A 8 -3.88 1.16 -1.66
C ILE A 8 -4.81 0.56 -2.73
N PRO A 9 -6.02 0.05 -2.42
CA PRO A 9 -6.91 -0.51 -3.43
C PRO A 9 -7.36 0.49 -4.51
N THR A 10 -7.81 1.67 -4.09
CA THR A 10 -8.26 2.79 -4.94
C THR A 10 -7.89 4.13 -4.29
N LEU A 11 -8.12 5.24 -5.00
CA LEU A 11 -7.99 6.61 -4.48
C LEU A 11 -9.34 7.35 -4.51
N ASP A 12 -10.41 6.61 -4.21
CA ASP A 12 -11.74 7.20 -4.05
C ASP A 12 -11.80 8.07 -2.78
N ARG A 13 -12.88 8.84 -2.61
CA ARG A 13 -13.02 9.69 -1.41
C ARG A 13 -13.55 8.88 -0.23
N SER A 14 -12.64 8.30 0.54
CA SER A 14 -12.94 7.64 1.82
C SER A 14 -11.83 7.93 2.86
N GLY A 15 -11.93 7.32 4.05
CA GLY A 15 -11.12 7.66 5.22
C GLY A 15 -9.64 7.29 5.07
N ALA A 16 -9.34 6.05 4.70
CA ALA A 16 -7.96 5.56 4.57
C ALA A 16 -7.21 6.28 3.44
N GLU A 17 -7.89 6.54 2.33
CA GLU A 17 -7.36 7.24 1.17
C GLU A 17 -6.98 8.68 1.52
N LYS A 18 -7.83 9.38 2.28
CA LYS A 18 -7.52 10.74 2.78
C LYS A 18 -6.29 10.72 3.69
N GLN A 19 -6.21 9.77 4.62
CA GLN A 19 -5.06 9.65 5.54
C GLN A 19 -3.76 9.34 4.78
N LEU A 20 -3.80 8.43 3.79
CA LEU A 20 -2.68 8.14 2.91
C LEU A 20 -2.21 9.42 2.19
N VAL A 21 -3.13 10.16 1.58
CA VAL A 21 -2.80 11.37 0.83
C VAL A 21 -2.16 12.43 1.72
N LEU A 22 -2.69 12.62 2.93
CA LEU A 22 -2.11 13.54 3.92
C LEU A 22 -0.68 13.12 4.30
N LEU A 23 -0.46 11.84 4.61
CA LEU A 23 0.87 11.32 4.95
C LEU A 23 1.84 11.47 3.78
N ALA A 24 1.45 10.99 2.60
CA ALA A 24 2.29 11.02 1.40
C ALA A 24 2.70 12.45 1.02
N ARG A 25 1.83 13.44 1.28
CA ARG A 25 2.12 14.87 1.09
C ARG A 25 3.00 15.47 2.19
N GLY A 26 2.82 15.03 3.44
CA GLY A 26 3.53 15.55 4.61
C GLY A 26 4.93 14.96 4.83
N LEU A 27 5.27 13.84 4.18
CA LEU A 27 6.60 13.25 4.32
C LEU A 27 7.70 14.21 3.78
N PRO A 28 8.78 14.46 4.57
CA PRO A 28 9.83 15.41 4.21
C PRO A 28 10.60 14.97 2.95
N ARG A 29 10.60 15.82 1.92
CA ARG A 29 11.09 15.50 0.56
C ARG A 29 12.61 15.42 0.44
N ASP A 30 13.33 16.05 1.36
CA ASP A 30 14.78 15.94 1.51
C ASP A 30 15.22 14.54 2.03
N ARG A 31 14.28 13.80 2.64
CA ARG A 31 14.54 12.47 3.22
C ARG A 31 13.89 11.32 2.45
N PHE A 32 12.70 11.55 1.88
CA PHE A 32 11.88 10.51 1.27
C PHE A 32 11.48 10.83 -0.17
N ARG A 33 11.74 9.87 -1.08
CA ARG A 33 11.15 9.83 -2.42
C ARG A 33 9.86 9.03 -2.38
N VAL A 34 8.74 9.74 -2.35
CA VAL A 34 7.41 9.13 -2.16
C VAL A 34 6.73 8.84 -3.49
N ALA A 35 6.06 7.70 -3.59
CA ALA A 35 5.16 7.35 -4.67
C ALA A 35 3.92 6.63 -4.15
N VAL A 36 2.87 6.58 -4.97
CA VAL A 36 1.64 5.85 -4.66
C VAL A 36 1.33 4.87 -5.79
N ALA A 37 0.87 3.68 -5.43
CA ALA A 37 0.29 2.73 -6.37
C ALA A 37 -1.12 2.34 -5.94
N THR A 38 -2.03 2.22 -6.90
CA THR A 38 -3.37 1.68 -6.65
C THR A 38 -3.46 0.27 -7.20
N LEU A 39 -4.05 -0.68 -6.46
CA LEU A 39 -4.26 -2.03 -6.99
C LEU A 39 -5.17 -2.02 -8.22
N THR A 40 -6.31 -1.34 -8.14
CA THR A 40 -7.36 -1.44 -9.15
C THR A 40 -7.38 -0.19 -10.04
N ARG A 41 -8.05 0.87 -9.60
CA ARG A 41 -8.23 2.12 -10.32
C ARG A 41 -7.77 3.32 -9.50
N LEU A 42 -7.56 4.43 -10.20
CA LEU A 42 -7.44 5.74 -9.58
C LEU A 42 -8.81 6.24 -9.11
N GLY A 43 -8.81 7.32 -8.35
CA GLY A 43 -9.99 8.07 -7.98
C GLY A 43 -9.67 9.57 -7.83
N PRO A 44 -10.60 10.38 -7.35
CA PRO A 44 -10.46 11.84 -7.31
C PRO A 44 -9.22 12.32 -6.54
N LEU A 45 -8.81 11.61 -5.49
CA LEU A 45 -7.65 11.99 -4.67
C LEU A 45 -6.30 11.81 -5.37
N ALA A 46 -6.28 11.17 -6.54
CA ALA A 46 -5.08 11.13 -7.38
C ALA A 46 -4.68 12.53 -7.87
N ALA A 47 -5.62 13.47 -7.99
CA ALA A 47 -5.33 14.86 -8.37
C ALA A 47 -4.45 15.55 -7.31
N ASP A 48 -4.77 15.38 -6.03
CA ASP A 48 -4.03 15.99 -4.91
C ASP A 48 -2.59 15.48 -4.84
N LEU A 49 -2.38 14.19 -5.09
CA LEU A 49 -1.05 13.58 -5.15
C LEU A 49 -0.23 14.12 -6.32
N ARG A 50 -0.84 14.22 -7.51
CA ARG A 50 -0.18 14.78 -8.70
C ARG A 50 0.17 16.25 -8.53
N ALA A 51 -0.73 17.04 -7.95
CA ALA A 51 -0.48 18.45 -7.65
C ALA A 51 0.69 18.62 -6.67
N ALA A 52 0.91 17.65 -5.79
CA ALA A 52 2.07 17.60 -4.89
C ALA A 52 3.33 16.97 -5.51
N GLY A 53 3.33 16.68 -6.83
CA GLY A 53 4.47 16.07 -7.53
C GLY A 53 4.70 14.59 -7.20
N ILE A 54 3.72 13.92 -6.58
CA ILE A 54 3.84 12.51 -6.18
C ILE A 54 3.35 11.62 -7.34
N PRO A 55 4.21 10.75 -7.91
CA PRO A 55 3.79 9.86 -8.98
C PRO A 55 2.78 8.82 -8.47
N VAL A 56 1.75 8.55 -9.29
CA VAL A 56 0.68 7.59 -8.98
C VAL A 56 0.56 6.56 -10.10
N THR A 57 0.73 5.28 -9.76
CA THR A 57 0.71 4.16 -10.73
C THR A 57 -0.46 3.21 -10.47
N PRO A 58 -1.45 3.10 -11.39
CA PRO A 58 -2.47 2.06 -11.28
C PRO A 58 -1.95 0.70 -11.79
N LEU A 59 -2.11 -0.35 -11.00
CA LEU A 59 -1.67 -1.72 -11.34
C LEU A 59 -2.71 -2.49 -12.17
N GLY A 60 -3.96 -2.02 -12.17
CA GLY A 60 -5.03 -2.54 -13.01
C GLY A 60 -5.49 -3.95 -12.64
N LYS A 61 -5.49 -4.30 -11.34
CA LYS A 61 -6.04 -5.55 -10.81
C LYS A 61 -7.51 -5.70 -11.19
N ARG A 62 -7.86 -6.82 -11.83
CA ARG A 62 -9.22 -7.10 -12.34
C ARG A 62 -9.97 -8.16 -11.54
N PHE A 63 -9.26 -9.12 -10.95
CA PHE A 63 -9.86 -10.28 -10.28
C PHE A 63 -9.53 -10.29 -8.78
N LYS A 64 -10.21 -11.13 -7.99
CA LYS A 64 -9.91 -11.30 -6.56
C LYS A 64 -8.43 -11.70 -6.36
N PHE A 65 -8.01 -12.73 -7.09
CA PHE A 65 -6.62 -13.12 -7.26
C PHE A 65 -6.18 -12.85 -8.70
N ASP A 66 -5.20 -11.98 -8.87
CA ASP A 66 -4.72 -11.48 -10.16
C ASP A 66 -3.18 -11.55 -10.15
N PRO A 67 -2.61 -12.64 -10.70
CA PRO A 67 -1.16 -12.83 -10.70
C PRO A 67 -0.44 -11.79 -11.58
N ILE A 68 -1.13 -11.22 -12.57
CA ILE A 68 -0.55 -10.18 -13.45
C ILE A 68 -0.38 -8.89 -12.65
N ALA A 69 -1.39 -8.49 -11.88
CA ALA A 69 -1.28 -7.33 -10.99
C ALA A 69 -0.20 -7.53 -9.92
N LEU A 70 -0.06 -8.74 -9.38
CA LEU A 70 1.02 -9.07 -8.45
C LEU A 70 2.40 -8.95 -9.12
N ALA A 71 2.57 -9.51 -10.33
CA ALA A 71 3.82 -9.41 -11.07
C ALA A 71 4.19 -7.94 -11.41
N ARG A 72 3.20 -7.12 -11.77
CA ARG A 72 3.40 -5.67 -11.98
C ARG A 72 3.85 -4.96 -10.71
N LEU A 73 3.26 -5.29 -9.56
CA LEU A 73 3.66 -4.72 -8.28
C LEU A 73 5.10 -5.13 -7.92
N VAL A 74 5.46 -6.41 -8.09
CA VAL A 74 6.85 -6.89 -7.87
C VAL A 74 7.83 -6.15 -8.79
N GLY A 75 7.49 -6.02 -10.08
CA GLY A 75 8.29 -5.27 -11.05
C GLY A 75 8.48 -3.81 -10.66
N LEU A 76 7.39 -3.13 -10.22
CA LEU A 76 7.43 -1.74 -9.76
C LEU A 76 8.34 -1.59 -8.54
N LEU A 77 8.20 -2.47 -7.54
CA LEU A 77 9.02 -2.44 -6.32
C LEU A 77 10.52 -2.60 -6.64
N ARG A 78 10.86 -3.55 -7.51
CA ARG A 78 12.25 -3.80 -7.95
C ARG A 78 12.81 -2.64 -8.77
N ALA A 79 12.04 -2.12 -9.74
CA ALA A 79 12.46 -1.02 -10.59
C ALA A 79 12.75 0.26 -9.79
N ARG A 80 11.98 0.49 -8.71
CA ARG A 80 12.19 1.62 -7.81
C ARG A 80 13.31 1.43 -6.80
N ARG A 81 13.76 0.18 -6.58
CA ARG A 81 14.56 -0.20 -5.41
C ARG A 81 13.87 0.27 -4.13
N CYS A 82 12.59 -0.08 -4.00
CA CYS A 82 11.73 0.37 -2.91
C CYS A 82 12.34 -0.05 -1.55
N ASP A 83 12.61 0.93 -0.68
CA ASP A 83 13.13 0.68 0.66
C ASP A 83 11.99 0.36 1.64
N VAL A 84 10.87 1.07 1.49
CA VAL A 84 9.69 0.94 2.36
C VAL A 84 8.43 0.78 1.52
N LEU A 85 7.73 -0.34 1.69
CA LEU A 85 6.36 -0.51 1.20
C LEU A 85 5.39 -0.28 2.36
N GLN A 86 4.52 0.73 2.24
CA GLN A 86 3.44 0.93 3.18
C GLN A 86 2.09 0.57 2.55
N THR A 87 1.41 -0.42 3.10
CA THR A 87 0.12 -0.92 2.61
C THR A 87 -1.05 -0.34 3.40
N TRP A 88 -2.18 -0.18 2.72
CA TRP A 88 -3.40 0.41 3.29
C TRP A 88 -4.61 -0.42 2.87
N LEU A 89 -5.38 -0.90 3.85
CA LEU A 89 -6.54 -1.79 3.65
C LEU A 89 -6.16 -3.21 3.22
N PHE A 90 -6.97 -4.17 3.66
CA PHE A 90 -6.69 -5.60 3.59
C PHE A 90 -6.23 -6.13 2.22
N ALA A 91 -6.85 -5.68 1.12
CA ALA A 91 -6.47 -6.15 -0.22
C ALA A 91 -5.05 -5.70 -0.60
N ALA A 92 -4.66 -4.48 -0.26
CA ALA A 92 -3.29 -3.99 -0.46
C ALA A 92 -2.32 -4.61 0.53
N ASP A 93 -2.73 -4.88 1.76
CA ASP A 93 -1.90 -5.58 2.74
C ASP A 93 -1.53 -6.98 2.24
N THR A 94 -2.52 -7.70 1.72
CA THR A 94 -2.31 -9.04 1.17
C THR A 94 -1.38 -9.02 -0.04
N TYR A 95 -1.66 -8.20 -1.05
CA TYR A 95 -0.83 -8.13 -2.26
C TYR A 95 0.54 -7.55 -1.98
N GLY A 96 0.60 -6.50 -1.15
CA GLY A 96 1.81 -5.77 -0.83
C GLY A 96 2.79 -6.63 -0.05
N ARG A 97 2.36 -7.33 1.00
CA ARG A 97 3.23 -8.22 1.78
C ARG A 97 3.82 -9.35 0.92
N VAL A 98 3.00 -9.97 0.07
CA VAL A 98 3.48 -11.00 -0.87
C VAL A 98 4.47 -10.40 -1.87
N ALA A 99 4.14 -9.26 -2.49
CA ALA A 99 4.99 -8.62 -3.47
C ALA A 99 6.31 -8.11 -2.88
N ALA A 100 6.28 -7.55 -1.66
CA ALA A 100 7.45 -7.10 -0.94
C ALA A 100 8.44 -8.24 -0.70
N ARG A 101 7.95 -9.40 -0.25
CA ARG A 101 8.79 -10.59 -0.06
C ARG A 101 9.41 -11.06 -1.37
N LEU A 102 8.64 -11.08 -2.46
CA LEU A 102 9.15 -11.46 -3.78
C LEU A 102 10.12 -10.43 -4.37
N ALA A 103 9.92 -9.16 -4.07
CA ALA A 103 10.75 -8.05 -4.55
C ALA A 103 12.00 -7.82 -3.69
N GLY A 104 12.06 -8.38 -2.47
CA GLY A 104 13.14 -8.14 -1.52
C GLY A 104 13.07 -6.75 -0.88
N VAL A 105 11.87 -6.21 -0.66
CA VAL A 105 11.70 -4.91 0.01
C VAL A 105 12.14 -5.04 1.48
N PRO A 106 13.05 -4.18 1.97
CA PRO A 106 13.58 -4.29 3.33
C PRO A 106 12.57 -4.04 4.44
N VAL A 107 11.62 -3.11 4.24
CA VAL A 107 10.66 -2.72 5.27
C VAL A 107 9.23 -2.70 4.73
N VAL A 108 8.33 -3.39 5.42
CA VAL A 108 6.90 -3.44 5.13
C VAL A 108 6.11 -2.92 6.32
N VAL A 109 5.34 -1.86 6.10
CA VAL A 109 4.45 -1.26 7.10
C VAL A 109 3.01 -1.46 6.65
N THR A 110 2.14 -1.97 7.53
CA THR A 110 0.71 -2.04 7.26
C THR A 110 -0.03 -1.00 8.09
N ALA A 111 -0.90 -0.24 7.44
CA ALA A 111 -1.72 0.77 8.06
C ALA A 111 -3.15 0.25 8.21
N GLU A 112 -3.58 -0.02 9.44
CA GLU A 112 -4.93 -0.50 9.77
C GLU A 112 -5.79 0.67 10.25
N MET A 113 -6.87 0.94 9.50
CA MET A 113 -7.71 2.13 9.70
C MET A 113 -9.10 1.80 10.24
N ALA A 114 -9.42 0.51 10.34
CA ALA A 114 -10.68 -0.01 10.87
C ALA A 114 -10.52 -1.50 11.21
N VAL A 115 -11.34 -1.98 12.14
CA VAL A 115 -11.52 -3.42 12.36
C VAL A 115 -12.38 -3.97 11.22
N ASP A 116 -11.81 -4.84 10.41
CA ASP A 116 -12.54 -5.52 9.34
C ASP A 116 -13.48 -6.60 9.91
N LEU A 117 -14.67 -6.19 10.37
CA LEU A 117 -15.67 -7.08 10.97
C LEU A 117 -16.16 -8.18 10.01
N TRP A 118 -16.05 -7.96 8.71
CA TRP A 118 -16.41 -8.90 7.65
C TRP A 118 -15.41 -10.05 7.50
N LYS A 119 -14.19 -9.96 8.05
CA LYS A 119 -13.17 -11.02 7.93
C LYS A 119 -13.65 -12.31 8.60
N GLY A 120 -13.79 -13.36 7.80
CA GLY A 120 -14.02 -14.72 8.25
C GLY A 120 -12.76 -15.37 8.80
N ARG A 121 -12.85 -16.67 9.12
CA ARG A 121 -11.71 -17.43 9.68
C ARG A 121 -10.53 -17.51 8.70
N ALA A 122 -10.82 -17.66 7.41
CA ALA A 122 -9.81 -17.77 6.36
C ALA A 122 -9.02 -16.46 6.18
N GLU A 123 -9.72 -15.32 6.12
CA GLU A 123 -9.10 -14.01 6.00
C GLU A 123 -8.22 -13.69 7.22
N ARG A 124 -8.69 -13.98 8.43
CA ARG A 124 -7.91 -13.80 9.67
C ARG A 124 -6.67 -14.69 9.71
N ALA A 125 -6.78 -15.94 9.25
CA ALA A 125 -5.65 -16.86 9.18
C ALA A 125 -4.60 -16.38 8.17
N LEU A 126 -5.03 -15.91 7.00
CA LEU A 126 -4.15 -15.31 6.00
C LEU A 126 -3.45 -14.06 6.54
N ASP A 127 -4.20 -13.16 7.18
CA ASP A 127 -3.67 -11.94 7.76
C ASP A 127 -2.60 -12.23 8.81
N ARG A 128 -2.89 -13.15 9.74
CA ARG A 128 -1.94 -13.61 10.77
C ARG A 128 -0.67 -14.22 10.16
N ARG A 129 -0.82 -15.00 9.10
CA ARG A 129 0.34 -15.60 8.41
C ARG A 129 1.21 -14.54 7.76
N LEU A 130 0.61 -13.51 7.17
CA LEU A 130 1.32 -12.41 6.51
C LEU A 130 1.84 -11.37 7.50
N ALA A 131 1.28 -11.29 8.71
CA ALA A 131 1.79 -10.44 9.78
C ALA A 131 3.23 -10.78 10.17
N ALA A 132 3.62 -12.06 10.06
CA ALA A 132 5.01 -12.50 10.30
C ALA A 132 6.04 -11.91 9.31
N THR A 133 5.59 -11.38 8.18
CA THR A 133 6.43 -10.70 7.18
C THR A 133 6.18 -9.19 7.13
N THR A 134 5.54 -8.65 8.18
CA THR A 134 5.25 -7.22 8.33
C THR A 134 6.10 -6.69 9.46
N ASP A 135 6.92 -5.67 9.19
CA ASP A 135 7.83 -5.11 10.20
C ASP A 135 7.07 -4.29 11.24
N ARG A 136 6.03 -3.57 10.81
CA ARG A 136 5.19 -2.74 11.69
C ARG A 136 3.74 -2.67 11.22
N VAL A 137 2.83 -2.71 12.19
CA VAL A 137 1.42 -2.36 12.00
C VAL A 137 1.16 -1.02 12.69
N VAL A 138 0.54 -0.08 11.99
CA VAL A 138 0.23 1.26 12.48
C VAL A 138 -1.29 1.45 12.46
N GLY A 139 -1.86 1.75 13.62
CA GLY A 139 -3.25 2.16 13.77
C GLY A 139 -3.38 3.68 13.85
N ASN A 140 -4.58 4.20 13.56
CA ASN A 140 -4.92 5.61 13.76
C ASN A 140 -5.66 5.88 15.08
N SER A 141 -5.86 4.84 15.91
CA SER A 141 -6.42 4.90 17.26
C SER A 141 -5.64 3.99 18.20
N GLY A 142 -5.80 4.18 19.51
CA GLY A 142 -5.34 3.22 20.51
C GLY A 142 -6.01 1.85 20.34
N ALA A 143 -5.33 0.82 20.82
CA ALA A 143 -5.82 -0.56 20.88
C ALA A 143 -6.76 -0.76 22.07
#